data_AF-A0AAU3N5H0-F1
#
_entry.id   AF-A0AAU3N5H0-F1
#
_cell.length_a   1.000
_cell.length_b   1.000
_cell.length_c   1.000
_cell.angle_alpha   90.00
_cell.angle_beta   90.00
_cell.angle_gamma   90.00
#
_symmetry.space_group_name_H-M   'P 1'
#
loop_
_entity.id
_entity.type
_entity.pdbx_description
1 polymer ?
#
loop_
_entity_poly.entity_id
_entity_poly.type
_entity_poly.pdbx_seq_one_letter_code
_entity_poly.pdbx_strand_id
1 'polypeptide(L)' 'MSERKPYNTDLSDAQWALIEPVIAARKTAHQSVSGHQGRYEIREIVNALLYQGRTGCQWTCFRTTCRRVAR' A
#
# COMPACT_ATOMS: atom_id res chain seq x y z
N MET A 1 -8.20 13.13 -9.73
CA MET A 1 -7.50 11.94 -9.21
C MET A 1 -7.75 10.84 -10.20
N SER A 2 -6.72 10.38 -10.91
CA SER A 2 -6.85 9.42 -12.01
C SER A 2 -7.56 8.16 -11.52
N GLU A 3 -8.60 7.71 -12.22
CA GLU A 3 -9.29 6.46 -11.91
C GLU A 3 -8.28 5.31 -11.90
N ARG A 4 -7.91 4.88 -10.69
CA ARG A 4 -6.99 3.77 -10.52
C ARG A 4 -7.76 2.47 -10.69
N LYS A 5 -7.18 1.51 -11.42
CA LYS A 5 -7.67 0.13 -11.44
C LYS A 5 -7.41 -0.49 -10.06
N PRO A 6 -8.45 -0.95 -9.34
CA PRO A 6 -8.26 -1.61 -8.06
C PRO A 6 -7.48 -2.92 -8.26
N TYR A 7 -6.61 -3.25 -7.31
CA TYR A 7 -5.98 -4.56 -7.28
C TYR A 7 -6.93 -5.57 -6.66
N ASN A 8 -6.86 -6.83 -7.12
CA ASN A 8 -7.62 -7.93 -6.53
C ASN A 8 -7.26 -8.19 -5.04
N THR A 9 -6.14 -7.63 -4.58
CA THR A 9 -5.66 -7.72 -3.20
C THR A 9 -6.03 -6.53 -2.33
N ASP A 10 -6.82 -5.58 -2.85
CA ASP A 10 -7.22 -4.37 -2.10
C ASP A 10 -8.05 -4.72 -0.87
N LEU A 11 -7.92 -3.89 0.17
CA LEU A 11 -8.68 -4.04 1.41
C LEU A 11 -10.12 -3.56 1.26
N SER A 12 -11.06 -4.34 1.81
CA SER A 12 -12.43 -3.87 2.00
C SER A 12 -12.48 -2.74 3.03
N ASP A 13 -13.53 -1.92 2.98
CA ASP A 13 -13.70 -0.81 3.93
C ASP A 13 -13.75 -1.27 5.38
N ALA A 14 -14.33 -2.45 5.63
CA ALA A 14 -14.38 -3.06 6.96
C ALA A 14 -12.99 -3.45 7.48
N GLN A 15 -12.11 -3.98 6.61
CA GLN A 15 -10.72 -4.28 6.98
C GLN A 15 -9.90 -3.00 7.18
N TRP A 16 -10.15 -2.00 6.34
CA TRP A 16 -9.51 -0.69 6.44
C TRP A 16 -9.82 0.00 7.77
N ALA A 17 -11.08 -0.06 8.23
CA ALA A 17 -11.51 0.56 9.50
C ALA A 17 -10.75 0.04 10.73
N LEU A 18 -10.19 -1.17 10.69
CA LEU A 18 -9.37 -1.71 11.79
C LEU A 18 -7.92 -1.21 11.75
N ILE A 19 -7.40 -0.88 10.58
CA ILE A 19 -5.99 -0.53 10.35
C ILE A 19 -5.78 0.99 10.37
N GLU A 20 -6.73 1.73 9.81
CA GLU A 20 -6.75 3.19 9.72
C GLU A 20 -6.42 3.89 11.06
N PRO A 21 -7.03 3.53 12.22
CA PRO A 21 -6.73 4.20 13.49
C PRO A 21 -5.29 3.99 13.95
N VAL A 22 -4.69 2.83 13.67
CA VAL A 22 -3.30 2.53 14.04
C VAL A 22 -2.33 3.39 13.24
N ILE A 23 -2.60 3.56 11.94
CA ILE A 23 -1.75 4.38 11.06
C ILE A 23 -1.93 5.86 11.39
N ALA A 24 -3.16 6.30 11.62
CA ALA A 24 -3.47 7.67 12.02
C ALA A 24 -2.77 8.03 13.35
N ALA A 25 -2.88 7.17 14.37
CA ALA A 25 -2.20 7.37 15.65
C ALA A 25 -0.68 7.49 15.48
N ARG A 26 -0.07 6.64 14.64
CA ARG A 26 1.36 6.71 14.35
C ARG A 26 1.77 7.97 13.60
N LYS A 27 0.96 8.45 12.66
CA LYS A 27 1.22 9.71 11.95
C LYS A 27 1.18 10.91 12.89
N THR A 28 0.24 10.93 13.84
CA THR A 28 0.16 11.98 14.85
C THR A 28 1.35 11.94 15.80
N ALA A 29 1.75 10.75 16.26
CA ALA A 29 2.89 10.58 17.16
C ALA A 29 4.24 10.88 16.48
N HIS A 30 4.37 10.57 15.19
CA HIS A 30 5.57 10.80 14.40
C HIS A 30 5.28 11.72 13.22
N GLN A 31 4.98 12.98 13.54
CA GLN A 31 4.79 13.99 12.53
C GLN A 31 6.10 14.21 11.76
N SER A 32 5.99 14.23 10.42
CA SER A 32 7.12 14.52 9.53
C SER A 32 7.74 15.87 9.90
N VAL A 33 9.04 15.87 10.20
CA VAL A 33 9.84 17.07 10.48
C VAL A 33 9.83 18.04 9.29
N SER A 34 9.61 17.54 8.06
CA SER A 34 9.59 18.37 6.85
C SER A 34 8.21 18.95 6.51
N GLY A 35 7.17 18.67 7.30
CA GLY A 35 5.80 19.11 7.03
C GLY A 35 5.17 18.49 5.77
N HIS A 36 5.83 17.54 5.12
CA HIS A 36 5.34 16.93 3.90
C HIS A 36 4.14 16.02 4.20
N GLN A 37 2.95 16.51 3.87
CA GLN A 37 1.75 15.71 3.79
C GLN A 37 1.78 14.97 2.46
N GLY A 38 2.10 13.68 2.50
CA GLY A 38 2.27 12.86 1.29
C GLY A 38 1.10 13.02 0.31
N ARG A 39 1.42 13.08 -0.98
CA ARG A 39 0.46 13.33 -2.08
C ARG A 39 -0.61 12.24 -2.27
N TYR A 40 -0.45 11.09 -1.63
CA TYR A 40 -1.29 9.90 -1.82
C TYR A 40 -2.09 9.56 -0.57
N GLU A 41 -3.28 9.03 -0.78
CA GLU A 41 -4.10 8.46 0.28
C GLU A 41 -3.36 7.28 0.93
N ILE A 42 -3.39 7.23 2.27
CA ILE A 42 -2.68 6.19 3.03
C ILE A 42 -3.17 4.79 2.63
N ARG A 43 -4.48 4.69 2.34
CA ARG A 43 -5.10 3.44 1.87
C ARG A 43 -4.46 2.93 0.59
N GLU A 44 -4.11 3.81 -0.35
CA GLU A 44 -3.47 3.41 -1.60
C GLU A 44 -2.07 2.86 -1.39
N ILE A 45 -1.33 3.42 -0.42
CA ILE A 45 0.01 2.95 -0.04
C ILE A 45 -0.10 1.56 0.58
N VAL A 46 -1.05 1.35 1.48
CA VAL A 46 -1.27 0.04 2.13
C VAL A 46 -1.71 -1.01 1.11
N ASN A 47 -2.62 -0.67 0.21
CA ASN A 47 -3.03 -1.54 -0.89
C ASN A 47 -1.83 -1.94 -1.78
N ALA A 48 -0.94 -0.99 -2.09
CA ALA A 48 0.26 -1.28 -2.87
C ALA A 48 1.24 -2.22 -2.12
N LEU A 49 1.44 -2.00 -0.82
CA LEU A 49 2.27 -2.87 0.03
C LEU A 49 1.70 -4.29 0.14
N LEU A 50 0.38 -4.40 0.30
CA LEU A 50 -0.31 -5.70 0.36
C LEU A 50 -0.28 -6.43 -0.97
N TYR A 51 -0.51 -5.72 -2.07
CA TYR A 51 -0.36 -6.26 -3.42
C TYR A 51 1.02 -6.86 -3.59
N GLN A 52 2.06 -6.11 -3.21
CA GLN A 52 3.43 -6.57 -3.32
C GLN A 52 3.75 -7.78 -2.43
N GLY A 53 3.29 -7.76 -1.18
CA GLY A 53 3.50 -8.86 -0.25
C GLY A 53 2.78 -10.15 -0.68
N ARG A 54 1.59 -10.04 -1.27
CA ARG A 54 0.80 -11.20 -1.74
C ARG A 54 1.26 -11.74 -3.08
N THR A 55 1.65 -10.87 -4.01
CA THR A 55 2.12 -11.29 -5.35
C THR A 55 3.61 -11.62 -5.38
N GLY A 56 4.35 -11.43 -4.29
CA GLY A 56 5.78 -11.74 -4.21
C GLY A 56 6.64 -10.92 -5.18
N CYS A 57 6.11 -9.82 -5.74
CA CYS A 57 6.85 -8.93 -6.62
C CYS A 57 7.93 -8.18 -5.82
N GLN A 58 9.13 -8.76 -5.69
CA GLN A 58 10.25 -8.11 -5.02
C GLN A 58 10.70 -6.86 -5.77
N TRP A 59 11.04 -5.80 -5.02
CA TRP A 59 11.50 -4.50 -5.55
C TRP A 59 12.75 -4.58 -6.47
N THR A 60 13.47 -5.72 -6.48
CA THR A 60 14.68 -5.98 -7.28
C THR A 60 14.47 -6.88 -8.50
N CYS A 61 13.24 -7.06 -8.99
CA CYS A 61 12.97 -7.88 -10.18
C CYS A 61 13.38 -7.20 -11.51
N PHE A 62 14.64 -6.74 -11.61
CA PHE A 62 15.20 -6.13 -12.82
C PHE A 62 15.81 -7.14 -13.81
N ARG A 63 15.89 -8.43 -13.46
CA ARG A 63 16.31 -9.47 -14.43
C ARG A 63 15.59 -10.78 -14.16
N THR A 64 14.73 -11.17 -15.10
CA THR A 64 14.45 -12.55 -15.53
C THR A 64 13.47 -13.49 -14.81
N THR A 65 12.83 -13.20 -13.66
CA THR A 65 11.91 -14.22 -13.10
C THR A 65 10.63 -13.69 -12.46
N CYS A 66 9.73 -13.13 -13.27
CA CYS A 66 8.32 -12.95 -12.89
C CYS A 66 7.44 -14.18 -13.23
N ARG A 67 8.03 -15.32 -13.63
CA ARG A 67 7.30 -16.41 -14.30
C ARG A 67 6.50 -17.34 -13.38
N ARG A 68 6.48 -17.12 -12.05
CA ARG A 68 5.89 -18.09 -11.11
C ARG A 68 4.75 -17.62 -10.20
N VAL A 69 4.39 -16.33 -10.15
CA VAL A 69 3.38 -15.84 -9.19
C VAL A 69 2.08 -15.34 -9.83
N ALA A 70 1.90 -15.55 -11.14
CA ALA A 70 0.64 -15.32 -11.84
C ALA A 70 -0.06 -16.62 -12.26
N ARG A 71 0.00 -17.66 -11.42
CA ARG A 71 -0.91 -18.82 -11.46
C ARG A 71 -1.55 -19.00 -10.10
#